data_AF-A0A553SQN4-F1
#
_entry.id   AF-A0A553SQN4-F1
#
_cell.length_a   1.000
_cell.length_b   1.000
_cell.length_c   1.000
_cell.angle_alpha   90.00
_cell.angle_beta   90.00
_cell.angle_gamma   90.00
#
_symmetry.space_group_name_H-M   'P 1'
#
loop_
_entity.id
_entity.type
_entity.pdbx_description
1 polymer ?
#
loop_
_entity_poly.entity_id
_entity_poly.type
_entity_poly.pdbx_seq_one_letter_code
_entity_poly.pdbx_strand_id
1 'polypeptide(L)'
;MKKMWLDADDILSKYTDGNFQAIEVGIQEIDPSKIIALSLDYETIKDDYKMEKLKEKVKGIEDWEDLDPRSLYLYKTPEGTYFVGSGGGNHRSVLTNELGISKIKANVTNLYPRSTFPKEITDITDKLYIKREQLRAELETSSFEDSFDKVDQLNDLDFKIDDIFYKFVQSNNLI
;
A
#
# COMPACT_ATOMS: atom_id res chain seq x y z
N MET A 1 11.50 -12.35 -22.24
CA MET A 1 10.03 -12.51 -22.26
C MET A 1 9.45 -11.25 -21.63
N LYS A 2 8.46 -10.59 -22.26
CA LYS A 2 7.85 -9.39 -21.69
C LYS A 2 7.04 -9.80 -20.46
N LYS A 3 7.26 -9.13 -19.32
CA LYS A 3 6.52 -9.42 -18.09
C LYS A 3 5.04 -9.20 -18.31
N MET A 4 4.21 -10.16 -17.88
CA MET A 4 2.77 -10.02 -17.88
C MET A 4 2.37 -9.37 -16.56
N TRP A 5 1.78 -8.18 -16.63
CA TRP A 5 1.30 -7.45 -15.47
C TRP A 5 -0.12 -7.87 -15.15
N LEU A 6 -0.39 -8.17 -13.89
CA LEU A 6 -1.74 -8.40 -13.38
C LEU A 6 -2.41 -7.07 -13.03
N ASP A 7 -3.72 -7.13 -12.85
CA ASP A 7 -4.50 -6.01 -12.33
C ASP A 7 -4.39 -5.96 -10.79
N ALA A 8 -4.03 -4.80 -10.24
CA ALA A 8 -3.86 -4.64 -8.80
C ALA A 8 -5.18 -4.73 -8.03
N ASP A 9 -6.31 -4.31 -8.61
CA ASP A 9 -7.62 -4.39 -7.97
C ASP A 9 -8.07 -5.85 -7.86
N ASP A 10 -7.80 -6.67 -8.88
CA ASP A 10 -8.04 -8.12 -8.84
C ASP A 10 -7.22 -8.79 -7.72
N ILE A 11 -5.97 -8.36 -7.51
CA ILE A 11 -5.15 -8.86 -6.41
C ILE A 11 -5.68 -8.36 -5.07
N LEU A 12 -5.97 -7.06 -4.95
CA LEU A 12 -6.44 -6.44 -3.73
C LEU A 12 -7.77 -7.04 -3.25
N SER A 13 -8.68 -7.37 -4.16
CA SER A 13 -9.99 -7.98 -3.85
C SER A 13 -9.90 -9.27 -3.03
N LYS A 14 -8.77 -9.99 -3.10
CA LYS A 14 -8.50 -11.21 -2.32
C LYS A 14 -8.16 -10.93 -0.85
N TYR A 15 -7.90 -9.67 -0.52
CA TYR A 15 -7.45 -9.22 0.80
C TYR A 15 -8.41 -8.21 1.45
N THR A 16 -9.53 -7.87 0.81
CA THR A 16 -10.50 -6.87 1.27
C THR A 16 -11.65 -7.43 2.11
N ASP A 17 -11.72 -8.73 2.35
CA ASP A 17 -12.81 -9.41 3.06
C ASP A 17 -12.73 -9.31 4.60
N GLY A 18 -11.87 -8.42 5.11
CA GLY A 18 -11.64 -8.25 6.55
C GLY A 18 -10.76 -9.33 7.17
N ASN A 19 -10.28 -10.33 6.42
CA ASN A 19 -9.35 -11.35 6.92
C ASN A 19 -7.89 -10.89 6.92
N PHE A 20 -7.61 -9.69 6.44
CA PHE A 20 -6.26 -9.12 6.38
C PHE A 20 -6.19 -7.76 7.05
N GLN A 21 -5.04 -7.47 7.63
CA GLN A 21 -4.66 -6.17 8.15
C GLN A 21 -3.54 -5.60 7.27
N ALA A 22 -3.79 -4.42 6.72
CA ALA A 22 -2.77 -3.62 6.05
C ALA A 22 -2.00 -2.81 7.10
N ILE A 23 -0.67 -2.84 7.05
CA ILE A 23 0.19 -2.06 7.95
C ILE A 23 1.28 -1.38 7.12
N GLU A 24 1.32 -0.05 7.15
CA GLU A 24 2.39 0.72 6.52
C GLU A 24 3.69 0.55 7.31
N VAL A 25 4.72 0.04 6.65
CA VAL A 25 6.03 -0.25 7.25
C VAL A 25 7.10 0.76 6.80
N GLY A 26 6.68 1.78 6.06
CA GLY A 26 7.50 2.87 5.56
C GLY A 26 8.37 2.50 4.36
N ILE A 27 9.47 3.24 4.19
CA ILE A 27 10.37 3.09 3.04
C ILE A 27 11.22 1.82 3.20
N GLN A 28 11.09 0.90 2.25
CA GLN A 28 11.83 -0.35 2.19
C GLN A 28 12.61 -0.46 0.88
N GLU A 29 13.74 -1.16 0.92
CA GLU A 29 14.45 -1.59 -0.29
C GLU A 29 13.80 -2.89 -0.82
N ILE A 30 13.35 -2.87 -2.06
CA ILE A 30 12.65 -3.98 -2.70
C ILE A 30 13.27 -4.31 -4.06
N ASP A 31 13.07 -5.56 -4.48
CA ASP A 31 13.41 -6.03 -5.82
C ASP A 31 12.23 -5.76 -6.78
N PRO A 32 12.39 -4.89 -7.80
CA PRO A 32 11.32 -4.57 -8.76
C PRO A 32 10.80 -5.80 -9.52
N SER A 33 11.59 -6.87 -9.61
CA SER A 33 11.16 -8.13 -10.25
C SER A 33 9.97 -8.76 -9.53
N LYS A 34 9.81 -8.49 -8.22
CA LYS A 34 8.73 -9.03 -7.37
C LYS A 34 7.42 -8.25 -7.45
N ILE A 35 7.37 -7.10 -8.14
CA ILE A 35 6.13 -6.35 -8.36
C ILE A 35 5.33 -7.02 -9.46
N ILE A 36 4.18 -7.64 -9.16
CA ILE A 36 3.45 -8.49 -10.12
C ILE A 36 2.23 -7.82 -10.75
N ALA A 37 1.71 -6.75 -10.14
CA ALA A 37 0.47 -6.10 -10.58
C ALA A 37 0.57 -4.57 -10.54
N LEU A 38 -0.20 -3.93 -11.42
CA LEU A 38 -0.27 -2.47 -11.59
C LEU A 38 -1.69 -1.98 -11.31
N SER A 39 -1.81 -0.77 -10.77
CA SER A 39 -3.12 -0.10 -10.60
C SER A 39 -3.59 0.64 -11.85
N LEU A 40 -2.75 0.68 -12.90
CA LEU A 40 -3.12 1.15 -14.24
C LEU A 40 -2.77 0.07 -15.25
N ASP A 41 -3.62 -0.09 -16.27
CA ASP A 41 -3.36 -1.02 -17.36
C ASP A 41 -2.02 -0.70 -18.04
N TYR A 42 -1.18 -1.73 -18.19
CA TYR A 42 0.15 -1.63 -18.79
C TYR A 42 0.11 -0.98 -20.19
N GLU A 43 -0.91 -1.33 -20.99
CA GLU A 43 -1.04 -0.80 -22.35
C GLU A 43 -1.30 0.71 -22.37
N THR A 44 -1.91 1.26 -21.32
CA THR A 44 -2.15 2.69 -21.18
C THR A 44 -0.93 3.49 -20.75
N ILE A 45 0.06 2.86 -20.10
CA ILE A 45 1.20 3.56 -19.51
C ILE A 45 2.52 3.37 -20.28
N LYS A 46 2.69 2.27 -21.02
CA LYS A 46 4.00 1.88 -21.58
C LYS A 46 4.61 2.92 -22.56
N ASP A 47 3.74 3.67 -23.23
CA ASP A 47 4.07 4.63 -24.29
C ASP A 47 3.43 6.00 -24.04
N ASP A 48 2.96 6.29 -22.82
CA ASP A 48 2.41 7.60 -22.51
C ASP A 48 3.52 8.65 -22.31
N TYR A 49 3.13 9.92 -22.33
CA TYR A 49 4.05 11.05 -22.16
C TYR A 49 4.85 10.98 -20.84
N LYS A 50 4.24 10.46 -19.76
CA LYS A 50 4.91 10.35 -18.46
C LYS A 50 6.01 9.30 -18.51
N MET A 51 5.78 8.17 -19.19
CA MET A 51 6.78 7.13 -19.40
C MET A 51 7.94 7.63 -20.25
N GLU A 52 7.66 8.34 -21.34
CA GLU A 52 8.70 8.93 -22.19
C GLU A 52 9.59 9.88 -21.38
N LYS A 53 8.99 10.79 -20.61
CA LYS A 53 9.73 11.71 -19.74
C LYS A 53 10.53 10.98 -18.66
N LEU A 54 10.02 9.88 -18.13
CA LEU A 54 10.73 9.08 -17.15
C LEU A 54 11.93 8.38 -17.79
N LYS A 55 11.75 7.76 -18.97
CA LYS A 55 12.81 7.14 -19.78
C LYS A 55 13.92 8.15 -20.11
N GLU A 56 13.56 9.38 -20.47
CA GLU A 56 14.54 10.46 -20.70
C GLU A 56 15.35 10.79 -19.44
N LYS A 57 14.70 10.87 -18.28
CA LYS A 57 15.35 11.21 -17.01
C LYS A 57 16.34 10.14 -16.53
N VAL A 58 16.03 8.87 -16.77
CA VAL A 58 16.89 7.75 -16.33
C VAL A 58 17.93 7.34 -17.36
N LYS A 59 17.90 7.94 -18.56
CA LYS A 59 18.82 7.59 -19.64
C LYS A 59 20.26 7.90 -19.22
N GLY A 60 21.10 6.86 -19.22
CA GLY A 60 22.52 6.98 -18.87
C GLY A 60 22.81 6.98 -17.37
N ILE A 61 21.82 6.65 -16.53
CA ILE A 61 22.02 6.38 -15.10
C ILE A 61 22.22 4.87 -14.93
N GLU A 62 23.39 4.45 -14.44
CA GLU A 62 23.70 3.03 -14.18
C GLU A 62 23.00 2.52 -12.91
N ASP A 63 22.93 3.36 -11.87
CA ASP A 63 22.27 3.08 -10.60
C ASP A 63 21.23 4.16 -10.31
N TRP A 64 19.96 3.86 -10.57
CA TRP A 64 18.88 4.82 -10.32
C TRP A 64 18.62 4.96 -8.81
N GLU A 65 19.16 6.02 -8.22
CA GLU A 65 18.73 6.49 -6.91
C GLU A 65 17.37 7.20 -7.06
N ASP A 66 16.28 6.54 -6.65
CA ASP A 66 14.96 7.18 -6.62
C ASP A 66 14.98 8.32 -5.59
N LEU A 67 14.85 9.55 -6.10
CA LEU A 67 14.87 10.78 -5.31
C LEU A 67 13.59 10.97 -4.47
N ASP A 68 12.51 10.25 -4.77
CA ASP A 68 11.27 10.32 -3.98
C ASP A 68 10.58 8.94 -3.89
N PRO A 69 11.12 8.02 -3.07
CA PRO A 69 10.57 6.68 -2.91
C PRO A 69 9.14 6.66 -2.33
N ARG A 70 8.71 7.76 -1.69
CA ARG A 70 7.36 7.87 -1.10
C ARG A 70 6.25 7.86 -2.14
N SER A 71 6.54 8.27 -3.37
CA SER A 71 5.55 8.29 -4.44
C SER A 71 5.43 6.94 -5.17
N LEU A 72 6.22 5.93 -4.79
CA LEU A 72 6.03 4.53 -5.17
C LEU A 72 5.43 3.78 -3.98
N TYR A 73 4.12 3.60 -4.00
CA TYR A 73 3.38 2.94 -2.94
C TYR A 73 3.05 1.50 -3.34
N LEU A 74 3.56 0.55 -2.57
CA LEU A 74 3.43 -0.88 -2.84
C LEU A 74 2.72 -1.59 -1.69
N TYR A 75 1.82 -2.50 -2.02
CA TYR A 75 1.34 -3.50 -1.08
C TYR A 75 2.17 -4.77 -1.22
N LYS A 76 2.61 -5.35 -0.10
CA LYS A 76 3.28 -6.65 -0.06
C LYS A 76 2.31 -7.73 0.37
N THR A 77 2.16 -8.77 -0.44
CA THR A 77 1.33 -9.94 -0.13
C THR A 77 2.02 -10.86 0.88
N PRO A 78 1.29 -11.77 1.56
CA PRO A 78 1.88 -12.76 2.46
C PRO A 78 2.94 -13.65 1.80
N GLU A 79 2.82 -13.90 0.49
CA GLU A 79 3.78 -14.69 -0.30
C GLU A 79 5.06 -13.90 -0.65
N GLY A 80 5.12 -12.61 -0.30
CA GLY A 80 6.28 -11.75 -0.51
C GLY A 80 6.37 -11.11 -1.90
N THR A 81 5.29 -11.15 -2.68
CA THR A 81 5.15 -10.38 -3.93
C THR A 81 4.57 -9.00 -3.66
N TYR A 82 4.70 -8.07 -4.61
CA TYR A 82 4.20 -6.70 -4.47
C TYR A 82 3.19 -6.35 -5.56
N PHE A 83 2.29 -5.43 -5.26
CA PHE A 83 1.47 -4.75 -6.26
C PHE A 83 1.41 -3.24 -6.01
N VAL A 84 1.26 -2.48 -7.09
CA VAL A 84 1.20 -1.01 -7.03
C VAL A 84 -0.17 -0.59 -6.50
N GLY A 85 -0.19 0.21 -5.44
CA GLY A 85 -1.44 0.76 -4.93
C GLY A 85 -1.97 1.92 -5.78
N SER A 86 -3.15 2.42 -5.42
CA SER A 86 -3.82 3.53 -6.12
C SER A 86 -3.08 4.87 -6.02
N GLY A 87 -2.13 5.02 -5.08
CA GLY A 87 -1.32 6.22 -4.86
C GLY A 87 -0.26 6.53 -5.94
N GLY A 88 -0.11 5.67 -6.96
CA GLY A 88 0.81 5.86 -8.08
C GLY A 88 2.07 5.01 -8.01
N GLY A 89 2.94 5.17 -9.02
CA GLY A 89 4.18 4.39 -9.15
C GLY A 89 4.19 3.35 -10.27
N ASN A 90 3.11 3.25 -11.07
CA ASN A 90 3.02 2.30 -12.19
C ASN A 90 4.16 2.45 -13.19
N HIS A 91 4.41 3.68 -13.67
CA HIS A 91 5.49 3.97 -14.62
C HIS A 91 6.87 3.56 -14.11
N ARG A 92 7.16 3.86 -12.83
CA ARG A 92 8.43 3.48 -12.22
C ARG A 92 8.55 1.98 -12.06
N SER A 93 7.49 1.31 -11.64
CA SER A 93 7.46 -0.14 -11.48
C SER A 93 7.74 -0.84 -12.81
N VAL A 94 7.13 -0.35 -13.90
CA VAL A 94 7.41 -0.85 -15.25
C VAL A 94 8.84 -0.58 -15.66
N LEU A 95 9.30 0.67 -15.57
CA LEU A 95 10.60 1.04 -16.11
C LEU A 95 11.76 0.38 -15.36
N THR A 96 11.68 0.32 -14.02
CA THR A 96 12.70 -0.35 -13.19
C THR A 96 12.78 -1.84 -13.49
N ASN A 97 11.64 -2.49 -13.76
CA ASN A 97 11.59 -3.87 -14.20
C ASN A 97 12.19 -4.06 -15.60
N GLU A 98 11.84 -3.20 -16.56
CA GLU A 98 12.35 -3.25 -17.94
C GLU A 98 13.87 -3.00 -18.02
N LEU A 99 14.41 -2.14 -17.16
CA LEU A 99 15.84 -1.87 -17.05
C LEU A 99 16.62 -2.93 -16.27
N GLY A 100 15.94 -3.89 -15.63
CA GLY A 100 16.59 -4.91 -14.82
C GLY A 100 17.28 -4.36 -13.56
N ILE A 101 16.77 -3.25 -13.03
CA ILE A 101 17.29 -2.67 -11.78
C ILE A 101 17.06 -3.68 -10.65
N SER A 102 18.11 -3.99 -9.91
CA SER A 102 18.07 -5.03 -8.87
C SER A 102 17.33 -4.59 -7.61
N LYS A 103 17.35 -3.29 -7.30
CA LYS A 103 16.85 -2.72 -6.05
C LYS A 103 16.32 -1.31 -6.25
N ILE A 104 15.16 -1.03 -5.65
CA ILE A 104 14.61 0.32 -5.54
C ILE A 104 14.05 0.55 -4.13
N LYS A 105 13.91 1.82 -3.74
CA LYS A 105 13.21 2.20 -2.51
C LYS A 105 11.73 2.47 -2.83
N ALA A 106 10.84 1.97 -1.99
CA ALA A 106 9.40 2.17 -2.11
C ALA A 106 8.76 2.33 -0.73
N ASN A 107 7.66 3.08 -0.63
CA ASN A 107 6.82 3.01 0.56
C ASN A 107 5.99 1.72 0.53
N VAL A 108 6.13 0.87 1.53
CA VAL A 108 5.53 -0.46 1.56
C VAL A 108 4.47 -0.56 2.64
N THR A 109 3.34 -1.15 2.28
CA THR A 109 2.29 -1.61 3.19
C THR A 109 2.20 -3.13 3.13
N ASN A 110 2.44 -3.79 4.25
CA ASN A 110 2.36 -5.25 4.32
C ASN A 110 0.92 -5.69 4.60
N LEU A 111 0.48 -6.73 3.90
CA LEU A 111 -0.80 -7.40 4.14
C LEU A 111 -0.56 -8.61 5.04
N TYR A 112 -1.08 -8.56 6.26
CA TYR A 112 -0.98 -9.65 7.23
C TYR A 112 -2.33 -10.36 7.36
N PRO A 113 -2.39 -11.69 7.25
CA PRO A 113 -3.58 -12.44 7.67
C PRO A 113 -3.93 -12.08 9.11
N ARG A 114 -5.20 -11.90 9.45
CA ARG A 114 -5.63 -11.58 10.83
C ARG A 114 -5.26 -12.70 11.82
N SER A 115 -5.13 -13.93 11.34
CA SER A 115 -4.61 -15.07 12.11
C SER A 115 -3.16 -14.93 12.56
N THR A 116 -2.41 -13.95 12.03
CA THR A 116 -1.06 -13.59 12.49
C THR A 116 -1.10 -12.96 13.88
N PHE A 117 -2.21 -12.30 14.25
CA PHE A 117 -2.31 -11.54 15.48
C PHE A 117 -2.95 -12.37 16.60
N PRO A 118 -2.48 -12.22 17.85
CA PRO A 118 -3.12 -12.82 19.01
C PRO A 118 -4.57 -12.37 19.13
N LYS A 119 -5.41 -13.27 19.65
CA LYS A 119 -6.84 -13.00 19.85
C LYS A 119 -7.09 -11.71 20.66
N GLU A 120 -6.24 -11.42 21.64
CA GLU A 120 -6.35 -10.22 22.47
C GLU A 120 -6.21 -8.94 21.65
N ILE A 121 -5.28 -8.91 20.69
CA ILE A 121 -5.09 -7.78 19.77
C ILE A 121 -6.30 -7.65 18.85
N THR A 122 -6.77 -8.76 18.27
CA THR A 122 -7.92 -8.73 17.36
C THR A 122 -9.21 -8.35 18.10
N ASP A 123 -9.43 -8.84 19.32
CA ASP A 123 -10.63 -8.52 20.12
C ASP A 123 -10.67 -7.02 20.51
N ILE A 124 -9.51 -6.40 20.74
CA ILE A 124 -9.40 -4.96 21.00
C ILE A 124 -9.71 -4.16 19.73
N THR A 125 -9.07 -4.50 18.62
CA THR A 125 -9.24 -3.76 17.36
C THR A 125 -10.62 -3.94 16.76
N ASP A 126 -11.26 -5.10 16.92
CA ASP A 126 -12.65 -5.33 16.49
C ASP A 126 -13.65 -4.40 17.20
N LYS A 127 -13.44 -4.16 18.51
CA LYS A 127 -14.26 -3.18 19.24
C LYS A 127 -14.06 -1.76 18.71
N LEU A 128 -12.82 -1.41 18.34
CA LEU A 128 -12.52 -0.10 17.75
C LEU A 128 -13.14 0.04 16.35
N TYR A 129 -13.07 -0.99 15.51
CA TYR A 129 -13.72 -1.02 14.21
C TYR A 129 -15.25 -0.88 14.34
N ILE A 130 -15.89 -1.60 15.27
CA ILE A 130 -17.33 -1.45 15.53
C ILE A 130 -17.67 0.00 15.90
N LYS A 131 -16.89 0.61 16.81
CA LYS A 131 -17.09 2.02 17.19
C LYS A 131 -16.90 2.98 16.02
N ARG A 132 -15.90 2.71 15.18
CA ARG A 132 -15.62 3.50 13.98
C ARG A 132 -16.78 3.45 12.98
N GLU A 133 -17.35 2.28 12.72
CA GLU A 133 -18.48 2.14 11.80
C GLU A 133 -19.75 2.82 12.34
N GLN A 134 -19.99 2.76 13.65
CA GLN A 134 -21.04 3.53 14.31
C GLN A 134 -20.85 5.04 14.07
N LEU A 135 -19.64 5.54 14.30
CA LEU A 135 -19.31 6.95 14.11
C LEU A 135 -19.40 7.39 12.64
N ARG A 136 -19.06 6.52 11.69
CA ARG A 136 -19.27 6.77 10.25
C ARG A 136 -20.75 6.92 9.91
N ALA A 137 -21.59 6.00 10.39
CA ALA A 137 -23.03 6.09 10.18
C ALA A 137 -23.64 7.37 10.80
N GLU A 138 -23.15 7.77 11.96
CA GLU A 138 -23.54 9.05 12.57
C GLU A 138 -23.09 10.26 11.74
N LEU A 139 -21.86 10.24 11.20
CA LEU A 139 -21.33 11.30 10.36
C LEU A 139 -22.19 11.53 9.10
N GLU A 140 -22.69 10.47 8.47
CA GLU A 140 -23.56 10.54 7.28
C GLU A 140 -24.86 11.32 7.53
N THR A 141 -25.32 11.38 8.78
CA THR A 141 -26.57 12.05 9.18
C THR A 141 -26.33 13.35 9.96
N SER A 142 -25.06 13.74 10.14
CA SER A 142 -24.67 14.89 10.95
C SER A 142 -24.85 16.22 10.23
N SER A 143 -25.04 17.28 11.02
CA SER A 143 -24.90 18.64 10.51
C SER A 143 -23.44 18.91 10.10
N PHE A 144 -23.23 19.95 9.29
CA PHE A 144 -21.87 20.36 8.89
C PHE A 144 -21.00 20.72 10.11
N GLU A 145 -21.57 21.40 11.11
CA GLU A 145 -20.86 21.81 12.33
C GLU A 145 -20.47 20.58 13.17
N ASP A 146 -21.35 19.59 13.31
CA ASP A 146 -21.08 18.36 14.07
C ASP A 146 -20.18 17.36 13.33
N SER A 147 -19.86 17.64 12.06
CA SER A 147 -19.07 16.73 11.22
C SER A 147 -17.57 16.78 11.55
N PHE A 148 -17.06 17.95 11.93
CA PHE A 148 -15.63 18.13 12.24
C PHE A 148 -15.20 17.27 13.44
N ASP A 149 -15.95 17.34 14.53
CA ASP A 149 -15.66 16.56 15.75
C ASP A 149 -15.71 15.05 15.49
N LYS A 150 -16.59 14.60 14.59
CA LYS A 150 -16.70 13.18 14.22
C LYS A 150 -15.57 12.75 13.30
N VAL A 151 -15.14 13.60 12.36
CA VAL A 151 -13.96 13.33 11.53
C VAL A 151 -12.71 13.20 12.39
N ASP A 152 -12.53 14.09 13.38
CA ASP A 152 -11.39 14.00 14.30
C ASP A 152 -11.41 12.72 15.13
N GLN A 153 -12.59 12.33 15.64
CA GLN A 153 -12.75 11.06 16.36
C GLN A 153 -12.50 9.83 15.46
N LEU A 154 -12.90 9.87 14.18
CA LEU A 154 -12.60 8.81 13.22
C LEU A 154 -11.10 8.70 12.97
N ASN A 155 -10.41 9.83 12.79
CA ASN A 155 -8.96 9.86 12.59
C ASN A 155 -8.21 9.32 13.82
N ASP A 156 -8.66 9.67 15.04
CA ASP A 156 -8.08 9.13 16.28
C ASP A 156 -8.30 7.61 16.42
N LEU A 157 -9.47 7.10 16.00
CA LEU A 157 -9.73 5.65 15.98
C LEU A 157 -8.84 4.94 14.96
N ASP A 158 -8.75 5.47 13.74
CA ASP A 158 -7.92 4.89 12.68
C ASP A 158 -6.45 4.86 13.11
N PHE A 159 -5.94 5.97 13.66
CA PHE A 159 -4.58 6.02 14.22
C PHE A 159 -4.34 5.01 15.35
N LYS A 160 -5.29 4.86 16.28
CA LYS A 160 -5.17 3.89 17.38
C LYS A 160 -5.13 2.45 16.90
N ILE A 161 -5.97 2.11 15.92
CA ILE A 161 -6.00 0.77 15.33
C ILE A 161 -4.65 0.48 14.65
N ASP A 162 -4.18 1.41 13.82
CA ASP A 162 -2.91 1.27 13.10
C ASP A 162 -1.72 1.17 14.07
N ASP A 163 -1.69 2.00 15.11
CA ASP A 163 -0.64 1.99 16.13
C ASP A 163 -0.57 0.66 16.91
N ILE A 164 -1.73 0.06 17.24
CA ILE A 164 -1.78 -1.25 17.91
C ILE A 164 -1.13 -2.32 17.03
N PHE A 165 -1.53 -2.40 15.76
CA PHE A 165 -1.01 -3.40 14.84
C PHE A 165 0.47 -3.16 14.51
N TYR A 166 0.86 -1.90 14.28
CA TYR A 166 2.23 -1.50 14.03
C TYR A 166 3.17 -1.89 15.18
N LYS A 167 2.79 -1.54 16.43
CA LYS A 167 3.57 -1.92 17.62
C LYS A 167 3.69 -3.42 17.78
N PHE A 168 2.64 -4.18 17.45
CA PHE A 168 2.70 -5.64 17.48
C PHE A 168 3.73 -6.17 16.48
N VAL A 169 3.66 -5.76 15.21
CA VAL A 169 4.60 -6.27 14.19
C VAL A 169 6.04 -5.85 14.49
N GLN A 170 6.25 -4.63 14.99
CA GLN A 170 7.55 -4.12 15.38
C GLN A 170 8.15 -4.89 16.57
N SER A 171 7.37 -5.12 17.63
CA SER A 171 7.85 -5.84 18.83
C SER A 171 8.13 -7.32 18.60
N ASN A 172 7.58 -7.90 17.53
CA ASN A 172 7.75 -9.31 17.17
C ASN A 172 8.71 -9.54 15.99
N ASN A 173 9.45 -8.51 15.55
CA ASN A 173 10.40 -8.58 14.42
C ASN A 173 9.76 -9.10 13.12
N LEU A 174 8.51 -8.71 12.86
CA LEU A 174 7.81 -9.02 11.61
C LEU A 174 8.09 -7.98 10.52
N ILE A 175 8.72 -6.86 10.90
CA ILE A 175 9.19 -5.76 10.04
C ILE A 175 10.59 -5.32 10.46
#